data_AF-A0A525I0Q3-F1
#
_entry.id   AF-A0A525I0Q3-F1
#
_cell.length_a   1.000
_cell.length_b   1.000
_cell.length_c   1.000
_cell.angle_alpha   90.00
_cell.angle_beta   90.00
_cell.angle_gamma   90.00
#
_symmetry.space_group_name_H-M   'P 1'
#
loop_
_entity.id
_entity.type
_entity.pdbx_description
1 polymer ?
#
loop_
_entity_poly.entity_id
_entity_poly.type
_entity_poly.pdbx_seq_one_letter_code
_entity_poly.pdbx_strand_id
1 'polypeptide(L)'
;MSQPNTVESWLQFNLQLLIDDNESPVGFMSGRVDGMPDRTPQRWQLAVDMIYRCIVSGLIQIATPQYRDDRDAFFHVLRTFDPYVDDDGILLWHGGQLSPTEALIAMVGKYFPTTGHYERTVNPAFIQELKDIFAAHGVPWSDAPLLPIVTGEDSARA
;
A
#
# COMPACT_ATOMS: atom_id res chain seq x y z
N MET A 1 -25.70 -11.30 -3.60
CA MET A 1 -24.43 -11.56 -4.33
C MET A 1 -23.37 -10.71 -3.66
N SER A 2 -22.34 -11.32 -3.09
CA SER A 2 -21.22 -10.55 -2.51
C SER A 2 -20.45 -9.87 -3.65
N GLN A 3 -20.05 -8.61 -3.48
CA GLN A 3 -19.20 -7.93 -4.45
C GLN A 3 -17.84 -8.65 -4.57
N PRO A 4 -17.21 -8.65 -5.77
CA PRO A 4 -15.86 -9.18 -5.94
C PRO A 4 -14.87 -8.35 -5.12
N ASN A 5 -13.86 -9.01 -4.56
CA ASN A 5 -12.78 -8.32 -3.84
C ASN A 5 -11.74 -7.86 -4.86
N THR A 6 -11.80 -6.61 -5.28
CA THR A 6 -10.86 -6.04 -6.26
C THR A 6 -9.71 -5.32 -5.57
N VAL A 7 -8.71 -4.89 -6.35
CA VAL A 7 -7.64 -4.04 -5.82
C VAL A 7 -8.21 -2.72 -5.30
N GLU A 8 -9.23 -2.15 -5.95
CA GLU A 8 -9.92 -0.96 -5.45
C GLU A 8 -10.55 -1.17 -4.07
N SER A 9 -11.32 -2.25 -3.89
CA SER A 9 -11.99 -2.52 -2.60
C SER A 9 -10.96 -2.78 -1.50
N TRP A 10 -9.90 -3.51 -1.83
CA TRP A 10 -8.80 -3.80 -0.92
C TRP A 10 -8.06 -2.51 -0.51
N LEU A 11 -7.71 -1.63 -1.45
CA LEU A 11 -6.99 -0.41 -1.12
C LEU A 11 -7.86 0.57 -0.33
N GLN A 12 -9.13 0.74 -0.71
CA GLN A 12 -10.09 1.55 0.06
C GLN A 12 -10.18 1.06 1.51
N PHE A 13 -10.22 -0.24 1.74
CA PHE A 13 -10.28 -0.80 3.09
C PHE A 13 -8.99 -0.49 3.88
N ASN A 14 -7.82 -0.72 3.29
CA ASN A 14 -6.54 -0.46 3.95
C ASN A 14 -6.34 1.03 4.28
N LEU A 15 -6.77 1.93 3.40
CA LEU A 15 -6.71 3.36 3.65
C LEU A 15 -7.67 3.82 4.75
N GLN A 16 -8.84 3.18 4.88
CA GLN A 16 -9.74 3.42 6.02
C GLN A 16 -9.18 2.86 7.33
N LEU A 17 -8.48 1.72 7.32
CA LEU A 17 -7.82 1.22 8.53
C LEU A 17 -6.70 2.16 8.98
N LEU A 18 -5.88 2.62 8.04
CA LEU A 18 -4.74 3.48 8.32
C LEU A 18 -5.12 4.83 8.96
N ILE A 19 -6.34 5.33 8.76
CA ILE A 19 -6.76 6.57 9.44
C ILE A 19 -7.07 6.36 10.94
N ASP A 20 -7.38 5.13 11.35
CA ASP A 20 -7.73 4.78 12.73
C ASP A 20 -6.49 4.38 13.54
N ASP A 21 -5.48 3.76 12.91
CA ASP A 21 -4.17 3.47 13.53
C ASP A 21 -3.04 3.54 12.50
N ASN A 22 -1.82 3.83 12.97
CA ASN A 22 -0.63 3.67 12.14
C ASN A 22 -0.48 2.19 11.78
N GLU A 23 -0.25 1.91 10.50
CA GLU A 23 -0.11 0.54 10.03
C GLU A 23 1.32 0.23 9.66
N SER A 24 1.69 -1.03 9.81
CA SER A 24 2.92 -1.53 9.21
C SER A 24 2.72 -1.84 7.73
N PRO A 25 3.78 -1.84 6.90
CA PRO A 25 3.70 -2.25 5.50
C PRO A 25 3.00 -3.60 5.28
N VAL A 26 3.07 -4.51 6.27
CA VAL A 26 2.38 -5.82 6.21
C VAL A 26 0.85 -5.70 6.05
N GLY A 27 0.24 -4.60 6.50
CA GLY A 27 -1.18 -4.33 6.32
C GLY A 27 -1.57 -4.38 4.83
N PHE A 28 -0.71 -3.81 3.98
CA PHE A 28 -0.88 -3.81 2.52
C PHE A 28 -0.57 -5.17 1.87
N MET A 29 -0.18 -6.19 2.62
CA MET A 29 -0.09 -7.57 2.11
C MET A 29 -1.26 -8.44 2.55
N SER A 30 -2.10 -7.91 3.43
CA SER A 30 -3.21 -8.61 4.05
C SER A 30 -4.54 -8.27 3.39
N GLY A 31 -5.60 -9.01 3.75
CA GLY A 31 -6.93 -8.86 3.19
C GLY A 31 -7.12 -9.61 1.87
N ARG A 32 -8.35 -9.74 1.39
CA ARG A 32 -8.66 -10.57 0.20
C ARG A 32 -8.65 -9.75 -1.08
N VAL A 33 -7.99 -10.25 -2.13
CA VAL A 33 -8.16 -9.81 -3.53
C VAL A 33 -8.40 -11.05 -4.36
N ASP A 34 -9.52 -11.11 -5.08
CA ASP A 34 -9.88 -12.30 -5.86
C ASP A 34 -8.87 -12.50 -7.00
N GLY A 35 -8.39 -13.74 -7.16
CA GLY A 35 -7.37 -14.08 -8.16
C GLY A 35 -5.93 -13.75 -7.75
N MET A 36 -5.70 -13.17 -6.57
CA MET A 36 -4.36 -12.88 -6.04
C MET A 36 -4.18 -13.48 -4.64
N PRO A 37 -3.67 -14.72 -4.53
CA PRO A 37 -3.43 -15.36 -3.24
C PRO A 37 -2.40 -14.60 -2.41
N ASP A 38 -2.55 -14.70 -1.08
CA ASP A 38 -1.54 -14.20 -0.13
C ASP A 38 -0.23 -14.97 -0.28
N ARG A 39 0.87 -14.37 0.19
CA ARG A 39 2.23 -14.96 0.18
C ARG A 39 2.70 -15.32 -1.23
N THR A 40 2.41 -14.44 -2.19
CA THR A 40 2.88 -14.57 -3.58
C THR A 40 3.71 -13.35 -3.98
N PRO A 41 4.66 -13.49 -4.92
CA PRO A 41 5.39 -12.35 -5.46
C PRO A 41 4.47 -11.26 -6.03
N GLN A 42 3.32 -11.65 -6.62
CA GLN A 42 2.31 -10.72 -7.11
C GLN A 42 1.68 -9.90 -5.98
N ARG A 43 1.39 -10.53 -4.84
CA ARG A 43 0.88 -9.83 -3.66
C ARG A 43 1.93 -8.86 -3.08
N TRP A 44 3.19 -9.29 -3.01
CA TRP A 44 4.29 -8.43 -2.58
C TRP A 44 4.47 -7.23 -3.51
N GLN A 45 4.50 -7.47 -4.83
CA GLN A 45 4.59 -6.40 -5.83
C GLN A 45 3.45 -5.39 -5.70
N LEU A 46 2.20 -5.88 -5.57
CA LEU A 46 1.03 -5.01 -5.38
C LEU A 46 1.18 -4.12 -4.14
N ALA A 47 1.63 -4.70 -3.01
CA ALA A 47 1.82 -3.95 -1.78
C ALA A 47 2.86 -2.83 -1.94
N VAL A 48 4.03 -3.15 -2.51
CA VAL A 48 5.11 -2.19 -2.77
C VAL A 48 4.60 -1.05 -3.66
N ASP A 49 3.95 -1.39 -4.76
CA ASP A 49 3.44 -0.45 -5.75
C ASP A 49 2.38 0.50 -5.20
N MET A 50 1.53 0.02 -4.29
CA MET A 50 0.45 0.82 -3.70
C MET A 50 0.96 1.71 -2.56
N ILE A 51 1.86 1.19 -1.73
CA ILE A 51 2.59 2.00 -0.74
C ILE A 51 3.36 3.12 -1.46
N TYR A 52 4.07 2.80 -2.54
CA TYR A 52 4.81 3.78 -3.34
C TYR A 52 3.89 4.88 -3.89
N ARG A 53 2.77 4.50 -4.54
CA ARG A 53 1.80 5.48 -5.04
C ARG A 53 1.26 6.38 -3.94
N CYS A 54 0.86 5.81 -2.80
CA CYS A 54 0.32 6.56 -1.68
C CYS A 54 1.33 7.52 -1.04
N ILE A 55 2.61 7.12 -0.94
CA ILE A 55 3.67 7.99 -0.40
C ILE A 55 4.04 9.10 -1.39
N VAL A 56 4.23 8.78 -2.67
CA VAL A 56 4.60 9.77 -3.71
C VAL A 56 3.49 10.79 -3.92
N SER A 57 2.22 10.37 -3.83
CA SER A 57 1.06 11.26 -3.91
C SER A 57 0.73 12.01 -2.61
N GLY A 58 1.53 11.82 -1.55
CA GLY A 58 1.37 12.54 -0.30
C GLY A 58 0.13 12.13 0.51
N LEU A 59 -0.42 10.94 0.29
CA LEU A 59 -1.53 10.39 1.07
C LEU A 59 -1.03 9.68 2.33
N ILE A 60 0.11 9.01 2.25
CA ILE A 60 0.76 8.30 3.35
C ILE A 60 2.16 8.89 3.59
N GLN A 61 2.63 8.86 4.83
CA GLN A 61 4.01 9.20 5.17
C GLN A 61 4.71 8.05 5.90
N ILE A 62 6.04 7.98 5.75
CA ILE A 62 6.88 7.04 6.48
C ILE A 62 7.05 7.56 7.91
N ALA A 63 6.50 6.82 8.87
CA ALA A 63 6.61 7.15 10.29
C ALA A 63 7.80 6.46 10.97
N THR A 64 8.34 5.42 10.33
CA THR A 64 9.56 4.70 10.72
C THR A 64 10.75 5.66 10.90
N PRO A 65 11.28 5.87 12.12
CA PRO A 65 12.29 6.89 12.39
C PRO A 65 13.54 6.79 11.51
N GLN A 66 14.05 5.56 11.28
CA GLN A 66 15.27 5.34 10.50
C GLN A 66 15.13 5.65 9.00
N TYR A 67 13.90 5.76 8.49
CA TYR A 67 13.64 5.97 7.06
C TYR A 67 12.84 7.26 6.78
N ARG A 68 12.55 8.05 7.81
CA ARG A 68 11.70 9.26 7.69
C ARG A 68 12.22 10.23 6.64
N ASP A 69 13.54 10.40 6.60
CA ASP A 69 14.22 11.36 5.73
C ASP A 69 14.87 10.69 4.50
N ASP A 70 14.72 9.37 4.35
CA ASP A 70 15.32 8.58 3.25
C ASP A 70 14.29 7.59 2.67
N ARG A 71 13.46 8.12 1.78
CA ARG A 71 12.42 7.35 1.10
C ARG A 71 13.01 6.30 0.15
N ASP A 72 14.15 6.59 -0.46
CA ASP A 72 14.79 5.69 -1.42
C ASP A 72 15.31 4.44 -0.70
N ALA A 73 15.93 4.61 0.47
CA ALA A 73 16.34 3.48 1.31
C ALA A 73 15.13 2.65 1.78
N PHE A 74 14.03 3.30 2.18
CA PHE A 74 12.79 2.59 2.55
C PHE A 74 12.28 1.70 1.42
N PHE A 75 12.18 2.26 0.22
CA PHE A 75 11.69 1.55 -0.94
C PHE A 75 12.65 0.48 -1.44
N HIS A 76 13.96 0.72 -1.34
CA HIS A 76 14.97 -0.30 -1.59
C HIS A 76 14.77 -1.51 -0.68
N VAL A 77 14.57 -1.27 0.61
CA VAL A 77 14.31 -2.36 1.58
C VAL A 77 13.01 -3.10 1.25
N LEU A 78 11.89 -2.40 1.06
CA LEU A 78 10.61 -3.03 0.79
C LEU A 78 10.62 -3.88 -0.49
N ARG A 79 11.33 -3.45 -1.53
CA ARG A 79 11.39 -4.18 -2.80
C ARG A 79 12.42 -5.31 -2.82
N THR A 80 13.36 -5.34 -1.88
CA THR A 80 14.48 -6.30 -1.89
C THR A 80 14.29 -7.44 -0.89
N PHE A 81 13.80 -7.16 0.31
CA PHE A 81 13.66 -8.19 1.35
C PHE A 81 12.27 -8.83 1.29
N ASP A 82 12.25 -10.13 0.98
CA ASP A 82 11.01 -10.90 0.82
C ASP A 82 10.27 -11.01 2.17
N PRO A 83 9.04 -10.49 2.26
CA PRO A 83 8.28 -10.46 3.50
C PRO A 83 7.80 -11.82 4.00
N TYR A 84 7.96 -12.90 3.22
CA TYR A 84 7.39 -14.21 3.51
C TYR A 84 8.40 -15.27 3.91
N VAL A 85 9.68 -15.09 3.57
CA VAL A 85 10.71 -16.13 3.72
C VAL A 85 12.00 -15.66 4.39
N ASP A 86 12.31 -14.36 4.34
CA ASP A 86 13.50 -13.78 4.96
C ASP A 86 13.15 -13.23 6.34
N ASP A 87 13.90 -13.61 7.38
CA ASP A 87 13.72 -13.09 8.75
C ASP A 87 13.88 -11.56 8.77
N ASP A 88 14.83 -11.02 7.99
CA ASP A 88 15.03 -9.57 7.86
C ASP A 88 13.84 -8.93 7.13
N GLY A 89 13.32 -9.59 6.09
CA GLY A 89 12.12 -9.17 5.38
C GLY A 89 10.88 -9.12 6.29
N ILE A 90 10.63 -10.18 7.05
CA ILE A 90 9.55 -10.24 8.04
C ILE A 90 9.70 -9.09 9.04
N LEU A 91 10.90 -8.90 9.60
CA LEU A 91 11.12 -7.89 10.63
C LEU A 91 10.94 -6.45 10.10
N LEU A 92 11.38 -6.19 8.86
CA LEU A 92 11.24 -4.88 8.22
C LEU A 92 9.78 -4.57 7.83
N TRP A 93 9.07 -5.54 7.27
CA TRP A 93 7.68 -5.37 6.85
C TRP A 93 6.70 -5.25 8.03
N HIS A 94 6.97 -5.92 9.15
CA HIS A 94 6.19 -5.81 10.37
C HIS A 94 6.62 -4.63 11.26
N GLY A 95 7.91 -4.27 11.25
CA GLY A 95 8.46 -3.22 12.11
C GLY A 95 8.38 -1.81 11.52
N GLY A 96 8.19 -1.69 10.20
CA GLY A 96 7.93 -0.40 9.56
C GLY A 96 6.61 0.22 10.03
N GLN A 97 6.54 1.54 10.03
CA GLN A 97 5.34 2.30 10.33
C GLN A 97 5.02 3.28 9.20
N LEU A 98 3.76 3.24 8.78
CA LEU A 98 3.12 4.17 7.87
C LEU A 98 2.06 4.94 8.66
N SER A 99 1.92 6.23 8.35
CA SER A 99 0.89 7.07 8.95
C SER A 99 0.08 7.77 7.86
N PRO A 100 -1.21 8.04 8.11
CA PRO A 100 -2.01 8.86 7.22
C PRO A 100 -1.50 10.31 7.26
N THR A 101 -1.60 10.99 6.14
CA THR A 101 -1.43 12.45 6.10
C THR A 101 -2.76 13.16 6.32
N GLU A 102 -2.73 14.48 6.55
CA GLU A 102 -3.95 15.30 6.58
C GLU A 102 -4.77 15.19 5.28
N ALA A 103 -4.10 15.01 4.14
CA ALA A 103 -4.77 14.83 2.85
C ALA A 103 -5.59 13.53 2.80
N LEU A 104 -5.01 12.42 3.29
CA LEU A 104 -5.75 11.16 3.37
C LEU A 104 -6.90 11.23 4.38
N ILE A 105 -6.67 11.83 5.55
CA ILE A 105 -7.71 12.01 6.58
C ILE A 105 -8.88 12.82 6.02
N ALA A 106 -8.61 13.94 5.36
CA ALA A 106 -9.63 14.78 4.74
C ALA A 106 -10.40 14.03 3.64
N MET A 107 -9.70 13.28 2.79
CA MET A 107 -10.30 12.49 1.72
C MET A 107 -11.19 11.37 2.28
N VAL A 108 -10.71 10.59 3.26
CA VAL A 108 -11.51 9.53 3.88
C VAL A 108 -12.71 10.14 4.61
N GLY A 109 -12.54 11.21 5.38
CA GLY A 109 -13.65 11.90 6.08
C GLY A 109 -14.72 12.46 5.14
N LYS A 110 -14.35 12.87 3.92
CA LYS A 110 -15.30 13.33 2.87
C LYS A 110 -16.21 12.20 2.38
N TYR A 111 -15.69 10.98 2.23
CA TYR A 111 -16.41 9.85 1.63
C TYR A 111 -16.97 8.85 2.64
N PHE A 112 -16.39 8.80 3.83
CA PHE A 112 -16.68 7.87 4.91
C PHE A 112 -16.73 8.63 6.25
N PRO A 113 -17.75 9.48 6.47
CA PRO A 113 -17.79 10.38 7.63
C PRO A 113 -18.03 9.66 8.97
N THR A 114 -18.40 8.38 8.94
CA THR A 114 -18.67 7.58 10.14
C THR A 114 -17.42 6.80 10.54
N THR A 115 -16.77 7.22 11.63
CA THR A 115 -15.59 6.55 12.19
C THR A 115 -15.90 5.13 12.68
N GLY A 116 -14.94 4.21 12.60
CA GLY A 116 -15.09 2.82 13.06
C GLY A 116 -16.02 1.94 12.20
N HIS A 117 -16.51 2.46 11.08
CA HIS A 117 -17.30 1.73 10.10
C HIS A 117 -16.53 1.63 8.79
N TYR A 118 -15.91 0.47 8.56
CA TYR A 118 -15.16 0.19 7.34
C TYR A 118 -16.12 -0.24 6.22
N GLU A 119 -16.30 0.62 5.23
CA GLU A 119 -17.15 0.31 4.10
C GLU A 119 -16.49 -0.74 3.20
N ARG A 120 -17.11 -1.90 3.15
CA ARG A 120 -16.68 -3.05 2.32
C ARG A 120 -17.15 -2.94 0.87
N THR A 121 -18.14 -2.09 0.63
CA THR A 121 -18.61 -1.77 -0.72
C THR A 121 -17.71 -0.70 -1.30
N VAL A 122 -17.22 -0.91 -2.52
CA VAL A 122 -16.39 0.10 -3.19
C VAL A 122 -17.20 1.39 -3.37
N ASN A 123 -16.61 2.52 -2.98
CA ASN A 123 -17.12 3.84 -3.30
C ASN A 123 -16.43 4.34 -4.58
N PRO A 124 -17.11 4.36 -5.74
CA PRO A 124 -16.46 4.69 -7.01
C PRO A 124 -15.93 6.12 -7.06
N ALA A 125 -16.56 7.06 -6.36
CA ALA A 125 -16.12 8.45 -6.32
C ALA A 125 -14.82 8.62 -5.52
N PHE A 126 -14.69 7.91 -4.40
CA PHE A 126 -13.44 7.84 -3.64
C PHE A 126 -12.30 7.26 -4.49
N ILE A 127 -12.56 6.13 -5.16
CA ILE A 127 -11.56 5.50 -6.04
C ILE A 127 -11.17 6.41 -7.20
N GLN A 128 -12.11 7.11 -7.81
CA GLN A 128 -11.79 8.03 -8.90
C GLN A 128 -10.90 9.17 -8.41
N GLU A 129 -11.22 9.78 -7.26
CA GLU A 129 -10.38 10.83 -6.67
C GLU A 129 -8.98 10.32 -6.34
N LEU A 130 -8.86 9.10 -5.82
CA LEU A 130 -7.58 8.44 -5.57
C LEU A 130 -6.76 8.27 -6.86
N LYS A 131 -7.41 7.81 -7.94
CA LYS A 131 -6.77 7.64 -9.26
C LYS A 131 -6.32 8.98 -9.85
N ASP A 132 -7.12 10.03 -9.68
CA ASP A 132 -6.80 11.38 -10.14
C ASP A 132 -5.60 11.96 -9.37
N ILE A 133 -5.56 11.78 -8.04
CA ILE A 133 -4.44 12.17 -7.17
C ILE A 133 -3.15 11.46 -7.60
N PHE A 134 -3.22 10.15 -7.85
CA PHE A 134 -2.08 9.37 -8.34
C PHE A 134 -1.56 9.87 -9.69
N ALA A 135 -2.47 10.12 -10.64
CA ALA A 135 -2.11 10.63 -11.96
C ALA A 135 -1.47 12.03 -11.87
N ALA A 136 -1.99 12.91 -11.02
CA ALA A 136 -1.46 14.26 -10.82
C ALA A 136 -0.02 14.27 -10.26
N HIS A 137 0.38 13.23 -9.54
CA HIS A 137 1.72 13.05 -8.98
C HIS A 137 2.63 12.16 -9.84
N GLY A 138 2.24 11.85 -11.07
CA GLY A 138 3.07 11.09 -12.01
C GLY A 138 3.16 9.59 -11.71
N VAL A 139 2.29 9.06 -10.84
CA VAL A 139 2.25 7.65 -10.44
C VAL A 139 0.88 7.02 -10.74
N PRO A 140 0.36 7.12 -11.98
CA PRO A 140 -1.01 6.73 -12.30
C PRO A 140 -1.31 5.28 -11.93
N TRP A 141 -2.60 5.01 -11.70
CA TRP A 141 -3.08 3.65 -11.48
C TRP A 141 -2.78 2.78 -12.71
N SER A 142 -2.09 1.67 -12.50
CA SER A 142 -1.71 0.72 -13.55
C SER A 142 -1.40 -0.64 -12.94
N ASP A 143 -1.62 -1.69 -13.71
CA ASP A 143 -1.18 -3.05 -13.37
C ASP A 143 0.32 -3.25 -13.64
N ALA A 144 0.96 -2.33 -14.36
CA ALA A 144 2.40 -2.36 -14.57
C ALA A 144 3.13 -1.94 -13.27
N PRO A 145 4.15 -2.70 -12.84
CA PRO A 145 4.96 -2.34 -11.69
C PRO A 145 5.62 -0.97 -11.87
N LEU A 146 5.49 -0.09 -10.87
CA LEU A 146 6.26 1.16 -10.82
C LEU A 146 7.62 0.93 -10.17
N LEU A 147 7.63 0.07 -9.15
CA LEU A 147 8.83 -0.27 -8.40
C LEU A 147 8.94 -1.81 -8.32
N PRO A 148 9.56 -2.46 -9.33
CA PRO A 148 9.63 -3.92 -9.39
C PRO A 148 10.34 -4.52 -8.17
N ILE A 149 9.80 -5.58 -7.57
CA ILE A 149 10.50 -6.35 -6.54
C ILE A 149 11.77 -6.99 -7.13
N VAL A 150 12.81 -7.12 -6.32
CA VAL A 150 14.03 -7.84 -6.68
C VAL A 150 13.83 -9.28 -6.24
N THR A 151 13.68 -10.18 -7.21
CA THR A 151 13.65 -11.62 -6.91
C THR A 151 15.06 -12.19 -7.01
N GLY A 152 15.33 -13.32 -6.36
CA GLY A 152 16.66 -13.94 -6.32
C GLY A 152 17.30 -14.22 -7.69
N GLU A 153 16.53 -14.28 -8.77
CA GLU A 153 17.03 -14.43 -10.14
C GLU A 153 17.76 -13.17 -10.65
N ASP A 154 17.36 -11.98 -10.20
CA ASP A 154 17.97 -10.70 -10.57
C ASP A 154 19.25 -10.41 -9.78
N SER A 155 19.41 -11.04 -8.61
CA SER A 155 20.60 -10.91 -7.76
C SER A 155 21.82 -11.66 -8.32
N ALA A 156 21.62 -12.62 -9.23
CA ALA A 156 22.67 -13.43 -9.84
C ALA A 156 23.26 -12.83 -11.13
N ARG A 157 22.77 -11.65 -11.57
CA ARG A 157 23.19 -10.97 -12.81
C ARG A 157 23.87 -9.62 -12.59
N ALA A 158 24.14 -9.23 -11.34
CA ALA A 158 24.88 -8.02 -10.98
C ALA A 158 26.35 -8.35 -10.66
#